data_AF-A0A242PB54-F1
#
_entry.id   AF-A0A242PB54-F1
#
_cell.length_a   1.000
_cell.length_b   1.000
_cell.length_c   1.000
_cell.angle_alpha   90.00
_cell.angle_beta   90.00
_cell.angle_gamma   90.00
#
_symmetry.space_group_name_H-M   'P 1'
#
loop_
_entity.id
_entity.type
_entity.pdbx_description
1 polymer ?
#
loop_
_entity_poly.entity_id
_entity_poly.type
_entity_poly.pdbx_seq_one_letter_code
_entity_poly.pdbx_strand_id
1 'polypeptide(L)'
;MDAKNAYFISISPQKYSISGQLKKEKSMSITILSDIKNNIANQFGLVFTLSEKMRELNKSLGANLLDFNDDDIYTLPIPATYLIGQDKRFSLLILMLIIWNELIYLN
;
A
#
# COMPACT_ATOMS: atom_id res chain seq x y z
N MET A 1 -9.32 13.29 20.58
CA MET A 1 -9.40 11.82 20.76
C MET A 1 -10.62 11.42 19.95
N ASP A 2 -10.41 10.90 18.75
CA ASP A 2 -11.51 10.62 17.83
C ASP A 2 -12.21 9.33 18.29
N ALA A 3 -13.48 9.16 17.91
CA ALA A 3 -14.48 8.30 18.58
C ALA A 3 -14.23 6.77 18.64
N LYS A 4 -13.02 6.27 18.35
CA LYS A 4 -12.64 4.87 18.52
C LYS A 4 -11.20 4.80 19.04
N ASN A 5 -10.98 4.15 20.18
CA ASN A 5 -9.66 3.90 20.80
C ASN A 5 -8.77 2.96 19.93
N ALA A 6 -8.51 3.33 18.69
CA ALA A 6 -7.79 2.55 17.70
C ALA A 6 -6.85 3.45 16.89
N TYR A 7 -5.71 2.89 16.53
CA TYR A 7 -4.76 3.55 15.63
C TYR A 7 -4.96 3.03 14.21
N PHE A 8 -5.03 3.95 13.26
CA PHE A 8 -5.05 3.62 11.84
C PHE A 8 -3.65 3.74 11.28
N ILE A 9 -3.14 2.64 10.74
CA ILE A 9 -1.81 2.55 10.14
C ILE A 9 -1.99 2.02 8.72
N SER A 10 -1.51 2.78 7.74
CA SER A 10 -1.34 2.31 6.36
C SER A 10 0.12 1.94 6.14
N ILE A 11 0.35 0.88 5.38
CA ILE A 11 1.69 0.39 5.05
C ILE A 11 1.75 0.01 3.57
N SER A 12 2.78 0.47 2.87
CA SER A 12 2.97 0.25 1.43
C SER A 12 4.46 0.30 1.06
N PRO A 13 4.89 -0.20 -0.11
CA PRO A 13 6.29 -0.14 -0.54
C PRO A 13 6.76 1.28 -0.95
N GLN A 14 5.93 2.30 -0.78
CA GLN A 14 6.22 3.65 -1.23
C GLN A 14 7.36 4.29 -0.43
N LYS A 15 8.13 5.16 -1.10
CA LYS A 15 9.18 5.98 -0.48
C LYS A 15 8.60 6.81 0.67
N TYR A 16 9.39 7.00 1.71
CA TYR A 16 9.00 7.80 2.88
C TYR A 16 8.65 9.25 2.52
N SER A 17 9.38 9.86 1.57
CA SER A 17 9.13 11.22 1.09
C SER A 17 7.72 11.38 0.49
N ILE A 18 7.30 10.43 -0.33
CA ILE A 18 5.97 10.40 -0.97
C ILE A 18 4.89 10.16 0.08
N SER A 19 5.11 9.22 1.00
CA SER A 19 4.20 8.92 2.10
C SER A 19 3.97 10.14 3.01
N GLY A 20 5.04 10.89 3.32
CA GLY A 20 4.98 12.11 4.13
C GLY A 20 4.24 13.25 3.42
N GLN A 21 4.46 13.42 2.11
CA GLN A 21 3.75 14.38 1.29
C GLN A 21 2.25 14.06 1.24
N LEU A 22 1.88 12.81 0.96
CA LEU A 22 0.48 12.38 0.89
C LEU A 22 -0.27 12.64 2.20
N LYS A 23 0.37 12.36 3.34
CA LYS A 23 -0.21 12.65 4.67
C LYS A 23 -0.53 14.13 4.84
N LYS A 24 0.38 15.01 4.39
CA LYS A 24 0.24 16.47 4.46
C LYS A 24 -0.83 16.99 3.50
N GLU A 25 -0.86 16.49 2.27
CA GLU A 25 -1.80 16.94 1.23
C GLU A 25 -3.23 16.50 1.49
N LYS A 26 -3.44 15.28 2.00
CA LYS A 26 -4.77 14.70 2.21
C LYS A 26 -5.30 14.89 3.64
N SER A 27 -4.58 15.64 4.49
CA SER A 27 -4.94 15.88 5.91
C SER A 27 -5.34 14.61 6.66
N MET A 28 -4.65 13.50 6.38
CA MET A 28 -5.07 12.19 6.88
C MET A 28 -4.68 12.02 8.34
N SER A 29 -5.64 11.65 9.19
CA SER A 29 -5.42 11.31 10.59
C SER A 29 -4.78 9.92 10.82
N ILE A 30 -4.20 9.33 9.77
CA ILE A 30 -3.58 8.00 9.85
C ILE A 30 -2.05 8.09 9.88
N THR A 31 -1.41 7.09 10.47
CA THR A 31 0.02 6.88 10.34
C THR A 31 0.30 6.15 9.02
N ILE A 32 1.26 6.62 8.24
CA ILE A 32 1.69 5.96 7.00
C ILE A 32 3.13 5.47 7.20
N LEU A 33 3.35 4.18 6.96
CA LEU A 33 4.65 3.51 7.07
C LEU A 33 5.07 2.96 5.72
N SER A 34 6.39 2.84 5.53
CA SER A 34 6.97 2.22 4.33
C SER A 34 7.36 0.77 4.62
N ASP A 35 6.92 -0.16 3.77
CA ASP A 35 7.32 -1.57 3.71
C ASP A 35 8.20 -1.80 2.48
N ILE A 36 9.43 -1.28 2.56
CA ILE A 36 10.45 -1.39 1.52
C ILE A 36 10.56 -2.85 1.07
N LYS A 37 10.50 -3.11 -0.24
CA LYS A 37 10.53 -4.45 -0.85
C LYS A 37 9.37 -5.37 -0.46
N ASN A 38 8.27 -4.83 0.06
CA ASN A 38 7.10 -5.60 0.49
C ASN A 38 7.44 -6.70 1.53
N ASN A 39 8.42 -6.48 2.41
CA ASN A 39 8.91 -7.49 3.36
C ASN A 39 7.81 -7.98 4.32
N ILE A 40 7.00 -7.06 4.84
CA ILE A 40 5.88 -7.39 5.71
C ILE A 40 4.77 -8.02 4.88
N ALA A 41 4.36 -7.40 3.76
CA ALA A 41 3.32 -7.96 2.91
C ALA A 41 3.63 -9.39 2.43
N ASN A 42 4.90 -9.70 2.17
CA ASN A 42 5.36 -11.03 1.78
C ASN A 42 5.19 -12.07 2.91
N GLN A 43 5.39 -11.68 4.17
CA GLN A 43 5.13 -12.57 5.32
C GLN A 43 3.65 -12.96 5.45
N PHE A 44 2.75 -12.11 4.98
CA PHE A 44 1.31 -12.38 4.92
C PHE A 44 0.89 -13.10 3.63
N GLY A 45 1.83 -13.43 2.73
CA GLY A 45 1.53 -14.07 1.45
C GLY A 45 0.74 -13.17 0.49
N LEU A 46 0.85 -11.85 0.64
CA LEU A 46 0.06 -10.87 -0.12
C LEU A 46 0.80 -10.29 -1.32
N VAL A 47 2.00 -10.78 -1.67
CA VAL A 47 2.81 -10.16 -2.73
C VAL A 47 2.62 -10.88 -4.05
N PHE A 48 2.40 -10.11 -5.10
CA PHE A 48 2.41 -10.63 -6.47
C PHE A 48 3.40 -9.86 -7.34
N THR A 49 3.88 -10.51 -8.40
CA THR A 49 4.74 -9.89 -9.41
C THR A 49 3.89 -9.34 -10.54
N LEU A 50 4.09 -8.07 -10.87
CA LEU A 50 3.45 -7.42 -12.01
C LEU A 50 4.07 -7.96 -13.31
N SER A 51 3.23 -8.46 -14.21
CA SER A 51 3.68 -8.98 -15.50
C SER A 51 4.26 -7.89 -16.40
N GLU A 52 5.14 -8.28 -17.31
CA GLU A 52 5.84 -7.34 -18.20
C GLU A 52 4.92 -6.39 -18.96
N LYS A 53 3.88 -6.94 -19.60
CA LYS A 53 2.84 -6.18 -20.29
C LYS A 53 2.21 -5.12 -19.40
N MET A 54 1.94 -5.45 -18.13
CA MET A 54 1.34 -4.51 -17.19
C MET A 54 2.34 -3.43 -16.75
N ARG A 55 3.64 -3.74 -16.65
CA ARG A 55 4.67 -2.73 -16.37
C ARG A 55 4.73 -1.69 -17.49
N GLU A 56 4.73 -2.14 -18.73
CA GLU A 56 4.74 -1.27 -19.91
C GLU A 56 3.49 -0.39 -19.97
N LEU A 57 2.31 -0.97 -19.73
CA LEU A 57 1.07 -0.20 -19.67
C LEU A 57 1.13 0.88 -18.58
N ASN A 58 1.51 0.52 -17.35
CA ASN A 58 1.62 1.49 -16.26
C ASN A 58 2.60 2.62 -16.58
N LYS A 59 3.76 2.31 -17.18
CA LYS A 59 4.72 3.34 -17.64
C LYS A 59 4.09 4.29 -18.66
N SER A 60 3.34 3.74 -19.63
CA SER A 60 2.66 4.56 -20.65
C SER A 60 1.57 5.48 -20.06
N LEU A 61 1.00 5.10 -18.92
CA LEU A 61 0.01 5.88 -18.16
C LEU A 61 0.65 6.84 -17.13
N GLY A 62 1.98 6.97 -17.10
CA GLY A 62 2.68 7.81 -16.11
C GLY A 62 2.74 7.22 -14.69
N ALA A 63 2.33 5.97 -14.52
CA ALA A 63 2.32 5.24 -13.26
C ALA A 63 3.57 4.35 -13.10
N ASN A 64 4.76 4.90 -13.38
CA ASN A 64 5.99 4.10 -13.28
C ASN A 64 6.31 3.77 -11.82
N LEU A 65 6.19 2.50 -11.44
CA LEU A 65 6.38 1.99 -10.08
C LEU A 65 7.68 2.45 -9.41
N LEU A 66 8.77 2.53 -10.19
CA LEU A 66 10.11 2.90 -9.70
C LEU A 66 10.17 4.35 -9.19
N ASP A 67 9.25 5.21 -9.66
CA ASP A 67 9.17 6.59 -9.22
C ASP A 67 8.63 6.64 -7.78
N PHE A 68 7.72 5.72 -7.44
CA PHE A 68 7.00 5.69 -6.17
C PHE A 68 7.61 4.77 -5.11
N ASN A 69 8.17 3.64 -5.51
CA ASN A 69 8.69 2.61 -4.60
C ASN A 69 10.21 2.68 -4.51
N ASP A 70 10.76 2.28 -3.36
CA ASP A 70 12.20 2.35 -3.08
C ASP A 70 12.94 1.05 -3.44
N ASP A 71 12.56 0.45 -4.56
CA ASP A 71 13.16 -0.77 -5.08
C ASP A 71 12.90 -0.94 -6.59
N ASP A 72 13.71 -1.81 -7.20
CA ASP A 72 13.58 -2.21 -8.61
C ASP A 72 12.74 -3.48 -8.78
N ILE A 73 12.00 -3.87 -7.74
CA ILE A 73 11.19 -5.09 -7.80
C ILE A 73 9.78 -4.72 -8.26
N TYR A 74 9.37 -5.28 -9.40
CA TYR A 74 8.02 -5.12 -9.94
C TYR A 74 7.00 -5.96 -9.18
N THR A 75 6.99 -5.82 -7.86
CA THR A 75 6.09 -6.52 -6.95
C THR A 75 5.17 -5.53 -6.27
N LEU A 76 3.93 -5.95 -6.06
CA LEU A 76 2.90 -5.15 -5.42
C LEU A 76 2.21 -5.97 -4.33
N PRO A 77 1.82 -5.33 -3.22
CA PRO A 77 0.99 -5.98 -2.22
C PRO A 77 -0.48 -6.00 -2.70
N ILE A 78 -1.15 -7.12 -2.49
CA ILE A 78 -2.61 -7.20 -2.52
C ILE A 78 -3.12 -6.43 -1.29
N PRO A 79 -3.99 -5.41 -1.47
CA PRO A 79 -4.52 -4.65 -0.35
C PRO A 79 -5.30 -5.54 0.62
N ALA A 80 -4.95 -5.45 1.90
CA ALA A 80 -5.64 -6.15 2.97
C ALA A 80 -5.74 -5.25 4.20
N THR A 81 -6.86 -5.34 4.90
CA THR A 81 -7.09 -4.60 6.15
C THR A 81 -7.20 -5.59 7.29
N TYR A 82 -6.35 -5.40 8.30
CA TYR A 82 -6.33 -6.22 9.51
C TYR A 82 -6.75 -5.38 10.72
N LEU A 83 -7.53 -6.01 11.61
CA LEU A 83 -7.68 -5.54 12.98
C LEU A 83 -6.68 -6.28 13.86
N ILE A 84 -5.89 -5.52 14.62
CA ILE A 84 -4.91 -6.07 15.55
C ILE A 84 -5.38 -5.76 16.97
N GLY A 85 -5.69 -6.81 17.73
CA GLY A 85 -6.06 -6.69 19.14
C GLY A 85 -4.85 -6.31 20.01
N GLN A 86 -5.09 -5.77 21.20
CA GLN A 86 -4.01 -5.50 22.17
C GLN A 86 -3.29 -6.79 22.62
N ASP A 87 -3.95 -7.94 22.48
CA ASP A 87 -3.39 -9.28 22.69
C ASP A 87 -2.55 -9.80 21.50
N LYS A 88 -2.32 -8.96 20.49
CA LYS A 88 -1.56 -9.23 19.26
C LYS A 88 -2.21 -10.26 18.33
N ARG A 89 -3.51 -10.55 18.49
CA ARG A 89 -4.25 -11.37 17.53
C ARG A 89 -4.65 -10.54 16.33
N PHE A 90 -4.46 -11.13 15.14
CA PHE A 90 -4.88 -10.55 13.87
C PHE A 90 -6.25 -11.12 13.48
N SER A 91 -7.14 -10.26 13.02
CA SER A 91 -8.36 -10.65 12.31
C SER A 91 -8.37 -9.95 10.95
N LEU A 92 -8.44 -10.74 9.87
CA LEU A 92 -8.63 -10.21 8.53
C LEU A 92 -10.05 -9.63 8.45
N LEU A 93 -10.15 -8.34 8.14
CA LEU A 93 -11.43 -7.66 7.99
C LEU A 93 -11.90 -7.75 6.54
N ILE A 94 -11.05 -7.28 5.63
CA ILE A 94 -11.32 -7.23 4.19
C ILE A 94 -10.02 -7.59 3.47
N LEU A 95 -10.11 -8.55 2.55
CA LEU A 95 -9.15 -8.71 1.47
C LEU A 95 -9.76 -8.03 0.26
N MET A 96 -9.12 -6.97 -0.23
CA MET A 96 -9.61 -6.30 -1.42
C MET A 96 -9.10 -7.10 -2.62
N LEU A 97 -9.97 -7.89 -3.24
CA LEU A 97 -9.68 -8.46 -4.55
C LEU A 97 -9.54 -7.29 -5.52
N ILE A 98 -8.35 -7.13 -6.10
CA ILE A 98 -8.12 -6.17 -7.17
C ILE A 98 -8.92 -6.67 -8.39
N ILE A 99 -10.15 -6.19 -8.52
CA ILE A 99 -10.81 -6.13 -9.81
C ILE A 99 -10.17 -4.92 -10.50
N TRP A 100 -9.44 -5.20 -11.57
CA TRP A 100 -8.55 -4.26 -12.25
C TRP A 100 -9.19 -2.91 -12.60
N ASN A 101 -8.32 -1.89 -12.63
CA ASN A 101 -8.49 -0.51 -13.07
C ASN A 101 -8.91 0.54 -12.02
N GLU A 102 -8.02 1.54 -11.86
CA GLU A 102 -8.36 2.96 -11.66
C GLU A 102 -8.91 3.46 -10.32
N LEU A 103 -8.10 3.48 -9.24
CA LEU A 103 -8.44 4.38 -8.12
C LEU A 103 -7.28 5.19 -7.50
N ILE A 104 -6.10 5.24 -8.13
CA ILE A 104 -5.02 6.13 -7.66
C ILE A 104 -4.28 6.92 -8.77
N TYR A 105 -4.68 6.79 -10.05
CA TYR A 105 -4.03 7.50 -11.16
C TYR A 105 -4.97 8.36 -12.03
N LEU A 106 -6.23 8.55 -11.62
CA LEU A 106 -7.13 9.50 -12.27
C LEU A 106 -7.50 10.60 -11.26
N ASN A 107 -6.86 11.76 -11.46
CA ASN A 107 -7.09 13.09 -10.87
C ASN A 107 -7.11 13.23 -9.33
#